data_AF-A0A364NER9-F1
#
_entry.id   AF-A0A364NER9-F1
#
_cell.length_a   1.000
_cell.length_b   1.000
_cell.length_c   1.000
_cell.angle_alpha   90.00
_cell.angle_beta   90.00
_cell.angle_gamma   90.00
#
_symmetry.space_group_name_H-M   'P 1'
#
loop_
_entity.id
_entity.type
_entity.pdbx_description
1 polymer ?
#
loop_
_entity_poly.entity_id
_entity_poly.type
_entity_poly.pdbx_seq_one_letter_code
_entity_poly.pdbx_strand_id
1 'polypeptide(L)'
;MFILTTIQDLIQIKPQDFEKPSAQAIKDVVNDKYSNRVVPNIGLCLCMWDLLSATEGLIGHGTGLVNVNIEFRMTVFRPFRGEIIHGRIKSSNEEGIIIDLEFTSEIFIPYQNLPENSSFSKAENVWVWNSEGTELFFDKGEPVLFRVEHEEWFDQRPTIIEKDDKGEIIEERPTAWRVIETTARTSVSFSAIFSSTGRNGGGDLCGHRLQTQRAPNVASNIRSSFFFLISRRTFTGNSSVLTLETSKSINRDPYNYPSSPNRAFIKRSNEMPSYTSIHLAERPQDGVVAGKTFTPKQQEVPSASALKDGEVIFQTLYLSLDPAMRGWLNPTRSYIPPVEIGAVMRGSGIGLIIASKSKKYPVGTYATGMCGWSEYTVLHEKHVEPLDLPEGAVPTDALGVLGMTGLTAYFGILEIGQVKKGDFVVVSGAAGATGSVVGQIAKLKGATVLGLAGEDSKVSWLKEELGFDDALNYKDPEFAKKFRAATKGLIDVYFDNVGGEILDLALSRAKPFARFVMCGAISEYNKKKPQGLKNYMMVISMRIRMQGFVVFDFADKYAEARKELAQWLSEGKLKRKETVIKGGITKAEEALVGLFEGKNTGKIMVQVADPEAVKARL
;
A
#
# COMPACT_ATOMS: atom_id res chain seq x y z
N MET A 1 -5.04 11.84 10.07
CA MET A 1 -5.36 12.50 11.35
C MET A 1 -4.33 13.46 11.92
N PHE A 2 -3.01 13.20 11.88
CA PHE A 2 -2.02 14.16 12.42
C PHE A 2 -1.34 14.95 11.32
N ILE A 3 -1.22 16.25 11.52
CA ILE A 3 -0.48 17.16 10.63
C ILE A 3 0.55 17.93 11.45
N LEU A 4 1.65 18.30 10.79
CA LEU A 4 2.56 19.31 11.33
C LEU A 4 2.09 20.68 10.83
N THR A 5 1.80 21.59 11.76
CA THR A 5 1.45 22.97 11.45
C THR A 5 2.52 23.90 11.96
N THR A 6 3.04 24.76 11.08
CA THR A 6 3.96 25.83 11.49
C THR A 6 3.17 26.95 12.14
N ILE A 7 3.58 27.37 13.34
CA ILE A 7 3.00 28.47 14.09
C ILE A 7 4.12 29.48 14.38
N GLN A 8 3.80 30.76 14.21
CA GLN A 8 4.63 31.87 14.63
C GLN A 8 3.97 32.55 15.82
N ASP A 9 4.72 32.78 16.88
CA ASP A 9 4.19 33.33 18.12
C ASP A 9 5.26 34.06 18.93
N LEU A 10 4.81 35.01 19.76
CA LEU A 10 5.63 35.68 20.75
C LEU A 10 5.45 34.95 22.08
N ILE A 11 6.53 34.36 22.58
CA ILE A 11 6.53 33.68 23.88
C ILE A 11 7.32 34.48 24.92
N GLN A 12 6.96 34.28 26.18
CA GLN A 12 7.61 34.92 27.33
C GLN A 12 8.28 33.87 28.19
N ILE A 13 9.60 33.96 28.33
CA ILE A 13 10.39 33.10 29.21
C ILE A 13 10.55 33.82 30.55
N LYS A 14 10.19 33.13 31.63
CA LYS A 14 10.26 33.67 32.99
C LYS A 14 11.71 33.60 33.53
N PRO A 15 12.14 34.52 34.42
CA PRO A 15 13.47 34.48 35.02
C PRO A 15 13.87 33.15 35.65
N GLN A 16 12.91 32.46 36.28
CA GLN A 16 13.11 31.13 36.88
C GLN A 16 13.51 30.04 35.87
N ASP A 17 13.21 30.23 34.58
CA ASP A 17 13.52 29.27 33.52
C ASP A 17 14.86 29.59 32.83
N PHE A 18 15.61 30.60 33.27
CA PHE A 18 16.90 30.99 32.66
C PHE A 18 18.03 29.99 32.93
N GLU A 19 17.89 29.15 33.96
CA GLU A 19 18.85 28.08 34.23
C GLU A 19 18.72 26.91 33.24
N LYS A 20 17.58 26.83 32.52
CA LYS A 20 17.34 25.80 31.51
C LYS A 20 18.03 26.18 30.19
N PRO A 21 18.47 25.19 29.38
CA PRO A 21 18.86 25.44 27.99
C PRO A 21 17.73 26.14 27.24
N SER A 22 18.04 27.19 26.46
CA SER A 22 17.03 28.05 25.83
C SER A 22 16.02 27.28 24.98
N ALA A 23 16.45 26.25 24.25
CA ALA A 23 15.54 25.40 23.46
C ALA A 23 14.53 24.64 24.34
N GLN A 24 14.94 24.22 25.54
CA GLN A 24 14.05 23.54 26.48
C GLN A 24 13.06 24.52 27.13
N ALA A 25 13.52 25.71 27.52
CA ALA A 25 12.64 26.75 28.05
C ALA A 25 11.57 27.17 27.03
N ILE A 26 11.96 27.33 25.75
CA ILE A 26 11.04 27.61 24.65
C ILE A 26 10.03 26.45 24.50
N LYS A 27 10.51 25.20 24.49
CA LYS A 27 9.64 24.02 24.35
C LYS A 27 8.62 23.90 25.48
N ASP A 28 9.04 24.13 26.73
CA ASP A 28 8.15 24.09 27.89
C ASP A 28 7.04 25.14 27.75
N VAL A 29 7.41 26.39 27.44
CA VAL A 29 6.43 27.49 27.29
C VAL A 29 5.46 27.24 26.12
N VAL A 30 5.95 26.72 24.99
CA VAL A 30 5.10 26.38 23.84
C VAL A 30 4.13 25.26 24.19
N ASN A 31 4.59 24.18 24.81
CA ASN A 31 3.72 23.08 25.21
C ASN A 31 2.69 23.55 26.25
N ASP A 32 3.09 24.31 27.26
CA ASP A 32 2.15 24.88 28.24
C ASP A 32 1.07 25.77 27.60
N LYS A 33 1.44 26.50 26.54
CA LYS A 33 0.54 27.40 25.82
C LYS A 33 -0.40 26.67 24.85
N TYR A 34 0.07 25.62 24.17
CA TYR A 34 -0.66 25.02 23.05
C TYR A 34 -1.07 23.56 23.25
N SER A 35 -0.39 22.76 24.07
CA SER A 35 -0.72 21.35 24.25
C SER A 35 -2.10 21.17 24.88
N ASN A 36 -2.85 20.19 24.37
CA ASN A 36 -4.23 19.89 24.73
C ASN A 36 -5.21 21.07 24.52
N ARG A 37 -4.90 21.97 23.58
CA ARG A 37 -5.78 23.08 23.20
C ARG A 37 -6.15 23.01 21.73
N VAL A 38 -7.39 23.36 21.42
CA VAL A 38 -7.85 23.52 20.04
C VAL A 38 -7.49 24.92 19.56
N VAL A 39 -6.75 25.01 18.46
CA VAL A 39 -6.43 26.28 17.81
C VAL A 39 -7.32 26.44 16.56
N PRO A 40 -8.05 27.57 16.41
CA PRO A 40 -8.94 27.79 15.27
C PRO A 40 -8.24 27.63 13.92
N ASN A 41 -8.92 26.99 12.97
CA ASN A 41 -8.41 26.65 11.63
C ASN A 41 -7.16 25.74 11.60
N ILE A 42 -6.66 25.31 12.77
CA ILE A 42 -5.48 24.46 12.91
C ILE A 42 -5.90 23.05 13.41
N GLY A 43 -6.55 22.95 14.57
CA GLY A 43 -6.99 21.68 15.18
C GLY A 43 -6.53 21.51 16.64
N LEU A 44 -6.62 20.29 17.18
CA LEU A 44 -6.17 19.98 18.55
C LEU A 44 -4.64 19.85 18.59
N CYS A 45 -3.97 20.81 19.22
CA CYS A 45 -2.53 20.82 19.38
C CYS A 45 -2.09 19.84 20.47
N LEU A 46 -1.15 18.94 20.14
CA LEU A 46 -0.67 17.89 21.05
C LEU A 46 0.65 18.26 21.72
N CYS A 47 1.70 18.47 20.93
CA CYS A 47 3.01 18.88 21.42
C CYS A 47 3.85 19.54 20.32
N MET A 48 4.81 20.35 20.74
CA MET A 48 5.81 20.96 19.88
C MET A 48 6.71 19.87 19.30
N TRP A 49 6.78 19.82 17.97
CA TRP A 49 7.62 18.90 17.22
C TRP A 49 9.07 19.40 17.20
N ASP A 50 9.28 20.62 16.69
CA ASP A 50 10.59 21.27 16.67
C ASP A 50 10.49 22.80 16.57
N LEU A 51 11.62 23.45 16.85
CA LEU A 51 11.82 24.89 16.70
C LEU A 51 12.48 25.17 15.34
N LEU A 52 11.88 26.02 14.51
CA LEU A 52 12.42 26.41 13.20
C LEU A 52 13.31 27.65 13.33
N SER A 53 12.85 28.66 14.05
CA SER A 53 13.61 29.87 14.29
C SER A 53 13.22 30.53 15.62
N ALA A 54 14.15 31.31 16.18
CA ALA A 54 13.91 32.14 17.36
C ALA A 54 14.73 33.43 17.22
N THR A 55 14.14 34.58 17.56
CA THR A 55 14.85 35.85 17.61
C THR A 55 15.74 35.96 18.85
N GLU A 56 16.58 36.98 18.90
CA GLU A 56 17.19 37.39 20.16
C GLU A 56 16.09 37.75 21.18
N GLY A 57 16.33 37.40 22.45
CA GLY A 57 15.39 37.63 23.52
C GLY A 57 15.46 39.05 24.05
N LEU A 58 14.34 39.77 24.02
CA LEU A 58 14.24 41.14 24.53
C LEU A 58 13.66 41.15 25.96
N ILE A 59 14.44 41.64 26.92
CA ILE A 59 14.03 41.72 28.32
C ILE A 59 13.05 42.88 28.50
N GLY A 60 11.85 42.58 29.01
CA GLY A 60 10.84 43.57 29.35
C GLY A 60 11.23 44.40 30.58
N HIS A 61 11.04 45.71 30.48
CA HIS A 61 11.31 46.64 31.59
C HIS A 61 10.40 46.33 32.79
N GLY A 62 11.00 46.15 33.98
CA GLY A 62 10.29 45.96 35.25
C GLY A 62 9.81 44.54 35.55
N THR A 63 9.63 43.67 34.54
CA THR A 63 9.15 42.28 34.75
C THR A 63 10.26 41.23 34.67
N GLY A 64 11.38 41.54 34.01
CA GLY A 64 12.47 40.59 33.76
C GLY A 64 12.12 39.45 32.80
N LEU A 65 10.93 39.47 32.19
CA LEU A 65 10.50 38.48 31.21
C LEU A 65 11.28 38.67 29.90
N VAL A 66 11.77 37.58 29.32
CA VAL A 66 12.41 37.61 28.00
C VAL A 66 11.36 37.29 26.95
N ASN A 67 11.13 38.23 26.03
CA ASN A 67 10.21 38.07 24.91
C ASN A 67 10.99 37.55 23.71
N VAL A 68 10.55 36.42 23.15
CA VAL A 68 11.19 35.76 22.00
C VAL A 68 10.14 35.52 20.93
N ASN A 69 10.35 36.05 19.73
CA ASN A 69 9.55 35.64 18.58
C ASN A 69 10.09 34.30 18.11
N ILE A 70 9.20 33.32 17.99
CA ILE A 70 9.55 31.97 17.57
C ILE A 70 8.71 31.54 16.39
N GLU A 71 9.30 30.68 15.57
CA GLU A 71 8.60 29.89 14.57
C GLU A 71 8.87 28.42 14.88
N PHE A 72 7.80 27.63 15.01
CA PHE A 72 7.91 26.23 15.43
C PHE A 72 6.85 25.39 14.74
N ARG A 73 7.06 24.07 14.69
CA ARG A 73 6.05 23.12 14.21
C ARG A 73 5.36 22.45 15.38
N MET A 74 4.03 22.46 15.35
CA MET A 74 3.19 21.75 16.31
C MET A 74 2.64 20.47 15.68
N THR A 75 2.63 19.38 16.45
CA THR A 75 1.85 18.18 16.09
C THR A 75 0.39 18.46 16.40
N VAL A 76 -0.46 18.42 15.38
CA VAL A 76 -1.88 18.77 15.50
C VAL A 76 -2.73 17.59 15.06
N PHE A 77 -3.69 17.22 15.89
CA PHE A 77 -4.77 16.30 15.54
C PHE A 77 -5.87 17.05 14.79
N ARG A 78 -5.98 16.74 13.50
CA ARG A 78 -6.97 17.25 12.56
C ARG A 78 -7.43 16.10 11.65
N PRO A 79 -8.46 15.35 12.03
CA PRO A 79 -8.91 14.22 11.23
C PRO A 79 -9.66 14.69 9.98
N PHE A 80 -9.57 13.93 8.89
CA PHE A 80 -10.21 14.29 7.63
C PHE A 80 -11.61 13.66 7.49
N ARG A 81 -12.48 14.31 6.71
CA ARG A 81 -13.81 13.75 6.39
C ARG A 81 -13.68 12.38 5.74
N GLY A 82 -14.41 11.40 6.29
CA GLY A 82 -14.36 10.00 5.89
C GLY A 82 -13.30 9.15 6.61
N GLU A 83 -12.44 9.76 7.44
CA GLU A 83 -11.45 9.03 8.24
C GLU A 83 -12.17 8.15 9.29
N ILE A 84 -11.73 6.90 9.44
CA ILE A 84 -12.22 5.99 10.49
C ILE A 84 -11.20 6.00 11.61
N ILE A 85 -11.66 6.32 12.82
CA ILE A 85 -10.83 6.45 14.02
C ILE A 85 -11.25 5.37 15.02
N HIS A 86 -10.25 4.82 15.70
CA HIS A 86 -10.42 3.80 16.74
C HIS A 86 -10.25 4.44 18.12
N GLY A 87 -11.23 4.23 18.99
CA GLY A 87 -11.18 4.65 20.38
C GLY A 87 -11.86 3.65 21.29
N ARG A 88 -11.96 3.98 22.58
CA ARG A 88 -12.71 3.18 23.57
C ARG A 88 -13.77 4.04 24.23
N ILE A 89 -14.90 3.45 24.57
CA ILE A 89 -15.96 4.20 25.26
C ILE A 89 -15.49 4.54 26.68
N LYS A 90 -15.40 5.83 27.01
CA LYS A 90 -15.03 6.32 28.34
C LYS A 90 -16.24 6.36 29.28
N SER A 91 -17.36 6.85 28.76
CA SER A 91 -18.63 7.00 29.48
C SER A 91 -19.78 7.22 28.50
N SER A 92 -20.98 6.89 28.95
CA SER A 92 -22.23 7.06 28.20
C SER A 92 -23.22 7.89 29.03
N ASN A 93 -24.03 8.71 28.38
CA ASN A 93 -25.12 9.47 29.01
C ASN A 93 -26.31 9.61 28.03
N GLU A 94 -27.41 10.22 28.47
CA GLU A 94 -28.61 10.41 27.63
C GLU A 94 -28.34 11.25 26.37
N GLU A 95 -27.29 12.06 26.35
CA GLU A 95 -26.94 12.92 25.22
C GLU A 95 -26.05 12.20 24.18
N GLY A 96 -25.37 11.11 24.56
CA GLY A 96 -24.47 10.37 23.67
C GLY A 96 -23.39 9.56 24.39
N ILE A 97 -22.27 9.33 23.71
CA ILE A 97 -21.11 8.59 24.24
C ILE A 97 -19.84 9.44 24.16
N ILE A 98 -18.98 9.33 25.17
CA ILE A 98 -17.65 9.95 25.19
C ILE A 98 -16.62 8.86 24.91
N ILE A 99 -15.70 9.14 24.00
CA ILE A 99 -14.66 8.23 23.55
C ILE A 99 -13.29 8.72 24.03
N ASP A 100 -12.52 7.74 24.49
CA ASP A 100 -11.12 7.86 24.84
C ASP A 100 -10.24 7.44 23.64
N LEU A 101 -9.31 8.31 23.29
CA LEU A 101 -8.18 8.01 22.42
C LEU A 101 -6.90 7.93 23.26
N GLU A 102 -5.84 7.35 22.70
CA GLU A 102 -4.55 7.21 23.40
C GLU A 102 -3.92 8.56 23.83
N PHE A 103 -4.34 9.67 23.19
CA PHE A 103 -3.75 11.00 23.38
C PHE A 103 -4.77 12.09 23.79
N THR A 104 -6.07 11.77 23.82
CA THR A 104 -7.11 12.72 24.25
C THR A 104 -8.37 11.97 24.66
N SER A 105 -9.10 12.51 25.64
CA SER A 105 -10.26 11.86 26.26
C SER A 105 -11.56 12.67 26.12
N GLU A 106 -11.69 13.43 25.03
CA GLU A 106 -12.70 14.49 24.86
C GLU A 106 -13.56 14.35 23.59
N ILE A 107 -13.65 13.15 23.02
CA ILE A 107 -14.43 12.91 21.81
C ILE A 107 -15.87 12.59 22.20
N PHE A 108 -16.80 13.54 22.04
CA PHE A 108 -18.22 13.31 22.29
C PHE A 108 -18.97 12.97 20.99
N ILE A 109 -19.63 11.82 20.95
CA ILE A 109 -20.56 11.42 19.89
C ILE A 109 -21.99 11.66 20.38
N PRO A 110 -22.75 12.58 19.78
CA PRO A 110 -24.15 12.78 20.15
C PRO A 110 -25.01 11.60 19.69
N TYR A 111 -26.08 11.30 20.43
CA TYR A 111 -26.94 10.14 20.16
C TYR A 111 -27.54 10.10 18.75
N GLN A 112 -27.73 11.27 18.13
CA GLN A 112 -28.27 11.42 16.78
C GLN A 112 -27.39 10.75 15.71
N ASN A 113 -26.10 10.57 16.03
CA ASN A 113 -25.14 9.94 15.14
C ASN A 113 -24.77 8.50 15.58
N LEU A 114 -25.46 7.96 16.57
CA LEU A 114 -25.41 6.53 16.87
C LEU A 114 -26.20 5.76 15.80
N PRO A 115 -25.95 4.45 15.63
CA PRO A 115 -26.66 3.65 14.65
C PRO A 115 -28.18 3.67 14.85
N GLU A 116 -28.93 3.59 13.76
CA GLU A 116 -30.39 3.47 13.80
C GLU A 116 -30.82 2.29 14.70
N ASN A 117 -31.88 2.48 15.48
CA ASN A 117 -32.35 1.55 16.53
C ASN A 117 -31.46 1.48 17.78
N SER A 118 -30.69 2.55 18.07
CA SER A 118 -30.05 2.73 19.37
C SER A 118 -31.02 3.34 20.38
N SER A 119 -31.06 2.79 21.60
CA SER A 119 -31.86 3.29 22.72
C SER A 119 -31.03 3.40 23.99
N PHE A 120 -31.34 4.38 24.84
CA PHE A 120 -30.60 4.59 26.08
C PHE A 120 -31.26 3.86 27.26
N SER A 121 -30.50 2.99 27.91
CA SER A 121 -30.92 2.35 29.16
C SER A 121 -30.57 3.26 30.35
N LYS A 122 -31.59 3.89 30.93
CA LYS A 122 -31.40 4.74 32.13
C LYS A 122 -30.95 3.96 33.37
N ALA A 123 -31.27 2.66 33.44
CA ALA A 123 -30.90 1.81 34.57
C ALA A 123 -29.40 1.51 34.59
N GLU A 124 -28.82 1.24 33.42
CA GLU A 124 -27.41 0.86 33.24
C GLU A 124 -26.53 2.04 32.81
N ASN A 125 -27.15 3.20 32.50
CA ASN A 125 -26.49 4.41 31.99
C ASN A 125 -25.67 4.14 30.71
N VAL A 126 -26.21 3.28 29.84
CA VAL A 126 -25.53 2.73 28.64
C VAL A 126 -26.49 2.77 27.44
N TRP A 127 -25.95 3.07 26.26
CA TRP A 127 -26.67 2.92 25.00
C TRP A 127 -26.75 1.44 24.60
N VAL A 128 -27.83 1.04 23.94
CA VAL A 128 -28.03 -0.31 23.41
C VAL A 128 -28.45 -0.19 21.94
N TRP A 129 -27.71 -0.81 21.04
CA TRP A 129 -28.03 -0.87 19.62
C TRP A 129 -28.64 -2.23 19.27
N ASN A 130 -29.81 -2.22 18.65
CA ASN A 130 -30.44 -3.44 18.14
C ASN A 130 -30.15 -3.61 16.64
N SER A 131 -29.30 -4.58 16.31
CA SER A 131 -28.97 -4.94 14.93
C SER A 131 -29.48 -6.34 14.62
N GLU A 132 -30.44 -6.45 13.71
CA GLU A 132 -30.98 -7.74 13.21
C GLU A 132 -31.43 -8.71 14.33
N GLY A 133 -31.96 -8.16 15.44
CA GLY A 133 -32.42 -8.95 16.59
C GLY A 133 -31.34 -9.27 17.64
N THR A 134 -30.13 -8.74 17.49
CA THR A 134 -29.05 -8.81 18.48
C THR A 134 -28.89 -7.47 19.18
N GLU A 135 -28.92 -7.46 20.51
CA GLU A 135 -28.63 -6.28 21.33
C GLU A 135 -27.13 -6.16 21.58
N LEU A 136 -26.57 -5.00 21.24
CA LEU A 136 -25.17 -4.65 21.45
C LEU A 136 -25.07 -3.46 22.40
N PHE A 137 -24.30 -3.61 23.47
CA PHE A 137 -24.17 -2.63 24.55
C PHE A 137 -22.94 -1.73 24.32
N PHE A 138 -23.12 -0.43 24.51
CA PHE A 138 -22.06 0.57 24.45
C PHE A 138 -21.36 0.71 25.80
N ASP A 139 -20.74 -0.39 26.24
CA ASP A 139 -20.11 -0.48 27.56
C ASP A 139 -18.79 0.28 27.65
N LYS A 140 -18.48 0.78 28.85
CA LYS A 140 -17.21 1.43 29.14
C LYS A 140 -16.03 0.49 28.86
N GLY A 141 -15.06 0.95 28.07
CA GLY A 141 -13.85 0.24 27.70
C GLY A 141 -13.94 -0.55 26.39
N GLU A 142 -15.15 -0.74 25.85
CA GLU A 142 -15.35 -1.42 24.57
C GLU A 142 -14.73 -0.60 23.43
N PRO A 143 -14.02 -1.26 22.49
CA PRO A 143 -13.45 -0.60 21.33
C PRO A 143 -14.57 -0.20 20.36
N VAL A 144 -14.48 1.03 19.86
CA VAL A 144 -15.41 1.59 18.88
C VAL A 144 -14.66 2.16 17.69
N LEU A 145 -15.18 1.90 16.51
CA LEU A 145 -14.80 2.56 15.27
C LEU A 145 -15.83 3.62 14.94
N PHE A 146 -15.37 4.83 14.67
CA PHE A 146 -16.25 5.93 14.29
C PHE A 146 -15.67 6.66 13.08
N ARG A 147 -16.56 7.08 12.19
CA ARG A 147 -16.19 7.81 10.96
C ARG A 147 -16.41 9.29 11.16
N VAL A 148 -15.46 10.10 10.71
CA VAL A 148 -15.58 11.56 10.70
C VAL A 148 -16.48 11.99 9.55
N GLU A 149 -17.69 12.48 9.86
CA GLU A 149 -18.65 12.92 8.83
C GLU A 149 -18.42 14.37 8.39
N HIS A 150 -18.09 15.24 9.34
CA HIS A 150 -17.88 16.66 9.14
C HIS A 150 -16.94 17.22 10.21
N GLU A 151 -16.26 18.31 9.90
CA GLU A 151 -15.29 18.98 10.77
C GLU A 151 -15.81 20.41 11.04
N GLU A 152 -16.23 20.70 12.28
CA GLU A 152 -16.60 22.04 12.73
C GLU A 152 -15.79 22.44 13.95
N TRP A 153 -15.22 23.64 13.91
CA TRP A 153 -14.45 24.20 15.01
C TRP A 153 -15.06 25.54 15.41
N PHE A 154 -15.57 25.63 16.63
CA PHE A 154 -16.18 26.85 17.15
C PHE A 154 -15.16 27.71 17.92
N ASP A 155 -15.24 29.03 17.72
CA ASP A 155 -14.48 30.04 18.48
C ASP A 155 -15.13 30.23 19.86
N GLN A 156 -14.33 30.22 20.93
CA GLN A 156 -14.78 30.63 22.27
C GLN A 156 -13.99 31.87 22.69
N ARG A 157 -14.42 33.05 22.24
CA ARG A 157 -13.94 34.31 22.82
C ARG A 157 -14.74 34.60 24.09
N PRO A 158 -14.11 34.92 25.23
CA PRO A 158 -14.83 35.50 26.36
C PRO A 158 -15.28 36.93 26.01
N THR A 159 -16.58 37.22 26.07
CA THR A 159 -17.13 38.59 26.04
C THR A 159 -17.42 39.08 27.46
N ILE A 160 -17.11 40.35 27.74
CA ILE A 160 -17.58 41.03 28.96
C ILE A 160 -18.98 41.54 28.68
N ILE A 161 -19.94 41.15 29.53
CA ILE A 161 -21.34 41.57 29.48
C ILE A 161 -21.59 42.49 30.67
N GLU A 162 -21.81 43.78 30.43
CA GLU A 162 -22.28 44.73 31.44
C GLU A 162 -23.81 44.63 31.55
N LYS A 163 -24.34 44.49 32.77
CA LYS A 163 -25.79 44.39 33.03
C LYS A 163 -26.24 45.50 33.97
N ASP A 164 -27.47 45.98 33.80
CA ASP A 164 -28.09 46.94 34.70
C ASP A 164 -28.54 46.31 36.03
N ASP A 165 -29.00 47.13 36.96
CA ASP A 165 -29.50 46.69 38.28
C ASP A 165 -30.73 45.76 38.19
N LYS A 166 -31.32 45.58 37.00
CA LYS A 166 -32.44 44.66 36.72
C LYS A 166 -31.99 43.39 35.98
N GLY A 167 -30.70 43.28 35.63
CA GLY A 167 -30.10 42.11 35.00
C GLY A 167 -30.18 42.11 33.46
N GLU A 168 -30.58 43.20 32.82
CA GLU A 168 -30.61 43.34 31.36
C GLU A 168 -29.25 43.83 30.82
N ILE A 169 -28.87 43.34 29.65
CA ILE A 169 -27.53 43.57 29.07
C ILE A 169 -27.45 45.00 28.49
N ILE A 170 -26.52 45.80 29.00
CA ILE A 170 -26.27 47.18 28.59
C ILE A 170 -25.21 47.25 27.48
N GLU A 171 -24.12 46.50 27.60
CA GLU A 171 -23.01 46.54 26.65
C GLU A 171 -22.26 45.20 26.58
N GLU A 172 -21.87 44.78 25.37
CA GLU A 172 -21.06 43.57 25.14
C GLU A 172 -19.75 43.96 24.45
N ARG A 173 -18.61 43.76 25.14
CA ARG A 173 -17.27 44.07 24.60
C ARG A 173 -16.39 42.82 24.46
N PRO A 174 -15.66 42.67 23.33
CA PRO A 174 -14.67 41.59 23.19
C PRO A 174 -13.46 41.84 24.09
N THR A 175 -13.04 40.83 24.84
CA THR A 175 -11.84 40.92 25.70
C THR A 175 -10.56 40.84 24.88
N ALA A 176 -9.59 41.70 25.18
CA ALA A 176 -8.33 41.70 24.45
C ALA A 176 -7.46 40.50 24.80
N TRP A 177 -7.31 40.07 26.06
CA TRP A 177 -6.46 38.92 26.40
C TRP A 177 -6.79 38.29 27.75
N ARG A 178 -6.51 36.97 27.84
CA ARG A 178 -6.37 36.07 29.00
C ARG A 178 -7.54 35.12 29.28
N VAL A 179 -7.34 33.84 28.95
CA VAL A 179 -8.18 32.71 29.38
C VAL A 179 -7.94 32.45 30.87
N ILE A 180 -8.96 32.70 31.69
CA ILE A 180 -9.08 32.19 33.07
C ILE A 180 -10.07 31.02 32.98
N GLU A 181 -9.63 29.85 33.44
CA GLU A 181 -10.30 28.55 33.64
C GLU A 181 -11.66 28.21 32.96
N THR A 182 -11.59 27.09 32.21
CA THR A 182 -12.52 25.95 32.04
C THR A 182 -14.03 26.15 31.98
N THR A 183 -14.60 25.87 30.80
CA THR A 183 -15.41 24.64 30.53
C THR A 183 -15.75 24.59 29.04
N ALA A 184 -14.95 23.89 28.23
CA ALA A 184 -15.25 23.73 26.80
C ALA A 184 -16.22 22.56 26.58
N ARG A 185 -17.39 22.84 26.00
CA ARG A 185 -18.20 21.83 25.31
C ARG A 185 -17.72 21.79 23.86
N THR A 186 -17.09 20.69 23.48
CA THR A 186 -16.73 20.38 22.09
C THR A 186 -17.75 19.37 21.58
N SER A 187 -18.41 19.64 20.45
CA SER A 187 -19.21 18.64 19.75
C SER A 187 -18.60 18.39 18.38
N VAL A 188 -18.03 17.21 18.19
CA VAL A 188 -17.70 16.71 16.86
C VAL A 188 -18.76 15.64 16.55
N SER A 189 -19.42 15.75 15.40
CA SER A 189 -20.48 14.81 15.03
C SER A 189 -19.86 13.58 14.38
N PHE A 190 -19.92 12.44 15.08
CA PHE A 190 -19.33 11.19 14.64
C PHE A 190 -20.40 10.13 14.34
N SER A 191 -20.36 9.50 13.17
CA SER A 191 -21.23 8.35 12.92
C SER A 191 -20.54 7.06 13.36
N ALA A 192 -21.18 6.29 14.23
CA ALA A 192 -20.67 4.98 14.62
C ALA A 192 -20.86 4.00 13.45
N ILE A 193 -19.80 3.27 13.07
CA ILE A 193 -19.88 2.17 12.09
C ILE A 193 -19.42 0.90 12.82
N PHE A 194 -20.36 0.01 13.15
CA PHE A 194 -20.04 -1.25 13.81
C PHE A 194 -20.10 -2.42 12.84
N SER A 195 -19.00 -3.19 12.78
CA SER A 195 -18.96 -4.49 12.11
C SER A 195 -19.06 -5.60 13.15
N SER A 196 -20.09 -6.45 13.06
CA SER A 196 -20.28 -7.61 13.93
C SER A 196 -19.21 -8.68 13.67
N THR A 197 -18.22 -8.82 14.56
CA THR A 197 -17.45 -10.07 14.67
C THR A 197 -17.94 -10.82 15.91
N GLY A 198 -18.86 -11.77 15.68
CA GLY A 198 -19.48 -12.58 16.71
C GLY A 198 -18.49 -13.43 17.51
N ARG A 199 -18.66 -13.43 18.83
CA ARG A 199 -18.05 -14.41 19.75
C ARG A 199 -18.84 -15.73 19.65
N ASN A 200 -18.25 -16.76 19.06
CA ASN A 200 -18.70 -18.14 19.27
C ASN A 200 -18.27 -18.58 20.68
N GLY A 201 -19.21 -18.57 21.62
CA GLY A 201 -19.13 -19.31 22.88
C GLY A 201 -19.77 -20.68 22.72
N GLY A 202 -19.00 -21.75 22.89
CA GLY A 202 -19.50 -23.12 23.00
C GLY A 202 -19.99 -23.41 24.43
N GLY A 203 -21.04 -24.22 24.54
CA GLY A 203 -21.55 -24.70 25.82
C GLY A 203 -22.98 -25.27 25.77
N ASP A 204 -23.11 -26.48 25.21
CA ASP A 204 -23.99 -27.59 25.63
C ASP A 204 -25.12 -27.36 26.67
N LEU A 205 -26.38 -27.60 26.26
CA LEU A 205 -27.24 -28.76 26.66
C LEU A 205 -28.77 -28.46 26.63
N CYS A 206 -29.49 -29.45 26.10
CA CYS A 206 -30.87 -29.88 26.40
C CYS A 206 -32.10 -29.02 26.00
N GLY A 207 -32.88 -29.56 25.05
CA GLY A 207 -34.19 -30.11 25.41
C GLY A 207 -35.45 -29.40 24.88
N HIS A 208 -36.18 -30.15 24.04
CA HIS A 208 -37.63 -30.08 23.74
C HIS A 208 -38.20 -29.21 22.59
N ARG A 209 -38.56 -29.93 21.52
CA ARG A 209 -39.78 -29.88 20.67
C ARG A 209 -40.72 -28.67 20.83
N LEU A 210 -41.08 -28.07 19.68
CA LEU A 210 -42.43 -28.18 19.11
C LEU A 210 -42.47 -27.70 17.64
N GLN A 211 -43.19 -28.47 16.81
CA GLN A 211 -43.59 -28.13 15.45
C GLN A 211 -44.60 -26.97 15.46
N THR A 212 -44.66 -26.14 14.41
CA THR A 212 -45.87 -25.94 13.59
C THR A 212 -45.61 -25.02 12.38
N GLN A 213 -46.45 -25.25 11.37
CA GLN A 213 -46.39 -24.78 9.99
C GLN A 213 -47.00 -23.38 9.76
N ARG A 214 -46.68 -22.85 8.57
CA ARG A 214 -47.48 -22.00 7.65
C ARG A 214 -47.53 -20.49 7.88
N ALA A 215 -47.01 -19.78 6.86
CA ALA A 215 -47.45 -18.46 6.40
C ALA A 215 -48.89 -18.53 5.84
N PRO A 216 -49.59 -17.39 5.61
CA PRO A 216 -49.33 -16.60 4.41
C PRO A 216 -49.50 -15.06 4.51
N ASN A 217 -48.94 -14.42 3.47
CA ASN A 217 -49.07 -13.04 2.99
C ASN A 217 -50.41 -12.31 3.20
N VAL A 218 -50.32 -11.00 3.43
CA VAL A 218 -51.23 -9.99 2.84
C VAL A 218 -50.43 -8.76 2.41
N ALA A 219 -50.76 -8.26 1.22
CA ALA A 219 -50.09 -7.21 0.46
C ALA A 219 -50.76 -5.82 0.60
N SER A 220 -50.10 -4.84 -0.03
CA SER A 220 -50.64 -3.64 -0.72
C SER A 220 -50.71 -2.30 0.03
N ASN A 221 -49.94 -1.30 -0.43
CA ASN A 221 -50.37 -0.17 -1.29
C ASN A 221 -49.28 0.94 -1.32
N ILE A 222 -48.65 1.24 -2.48
CA ILE A 222 -48.98 2.27 -3.52
C ILE A 222 -48.75 3.74 -3.08
N ARG A 223 -47.83 4.45 -3.76
CA ARG A 223 -47.99 5.73 -4.54
C ARG A 223 -46.61 6.33 -4.93
N SER A 224 -46.27 6.45 -6.23
CA SER A 224 -46.33 7.69 -7.08
C SER A 224 -45.03 8.52 -7.02
N SER A 225 -44.37 9.08 -8.06
CA SER A 225 -44.64 9.28 -9.50
C SER A 225 -43.36 9.70 -10.27
N PHE A 226 -43.32 9.31 -11.55
CA PHE A 226 -42.66 9.83 -12.79
C PHE A 226 -41.78 11.10 -12.82
N PHE A 227 -40.74 11.06 -13.67
CA PHE A 227 -40.55 11.96 -14.84
C PHE A 227 -39.64 11.33 -15.93
N PHE A 228 -40.00 11.52 -17.20
CA PHE A 228 -39.36 11.03 -18.44
C PHE A 228 -38.51 12.12 -19.11
N LEU A 229 -37.45 11.75 -19.85
CA LEU A 229 -37.01 12.48 -21.04
C LEU A 229 -36.33 11.54 -22.05
N ILE A 230 -36.94 11.42 -23.24
CA ILE A 230 -36.42 10.74 -24.43
C ILE A 230 -35.92 11.81 -25.41
N SER A 231 -34.82 11.54 -26.12
CA SER A 231 -34.62 12.07 -27.47
C SER A 231 -33.88 11.04 -28.34
N ARG A 232 -34.54 10.62 -29.43
CA ARG A 232 -33.99 9.85 -30.56
C ARG A 232 -33.80 10.79 -31.74
N ARG A 233 -32.75 10.61 -32.53
CA ARG A 233 -32.73 10.93 -33.96
C ARG A 233 -32.00 9.84 -34.74
N THR A 234 -32.67 9.36 -35.80
CA THR A 234 -32.20 8.51 -36.89
C THR A 234 -31.91 9.37 -38.12
N PHE A 235 -30.94 8.96 -38.96
CA PHE A 235 -30.93 9.32 -40.38
C PHE A 235 -30.23 8.22 -41.21
N THR A 236 -30.70 8.06 -42.45
CA THR A 236 -30.50 6.96 -43.41
C THR A 236 -29.84 7.45 -44.72
N GLY A 237 -29.20 6.51 -45.45
CA GLY A 237 -29.00 6.51 -46.92
C GLY A 237 -27.60 6.91 -47.42
N ASN A 238 -27.12 6.59 -48.63
CA ASN A 238 -27.43 5.56 -49.64
C ASN A 238 -26.32 5.66 -50.74
N SER A 239 -25.87 4.52 -51.28
CA SER A 239 -25.52 4.25 -52.71
C SER A 239 -24.32 4.85 -53.48
N SER A 240 -23.88 4.02 -54.46
CA SER A 240 -23.19 4.25 -55.76
C SER A 240 -21.65 4.00 -55.79
N VAL A 241 -21.13 2.91 -56.36
CA VAL A 241 -21.11 2.38 -57.76
C VAL A 241 -20.24 3.22 -58.70
N LEU A 242 -19.13 2.63 -59.18
CA LEU A 242 -18.53 2.92 -60.48
C LEU A 242 -17.67 1.72 -60.93
N THR A 243 -18.16 1.05 -61.98
CA THR A 243 -17.49 0.09 -62.86
C THR A 243 -16.86 0.82 -64.05
N LEU A 244 -15.81 0.23 -64.64
CA LEU A 244 -15.42 0.18 -66.09
C LEU A 244 -13.90 -0.07 -66.17
N GLU A 245 -13.45 -1.26 -66.55
CA GLU A 245 -13.24 -1.81 -67.92
C GLU A 245 -11.80 -1.60 -68.42
N THR A 246 -11.03 -2.70 -68.53
CA THR A 246 -10.56 -3.37 -69.78
C THR A 246 -9.49 -2.58 -70.55
N SER A 247 -8.43 -3.10 -71.16
CA SER A 247 -8.11 -4.41 -71.74
C SER A 247 -6.60 -4.44 -72.05
N LYS A 248 -5.97 -5.62 -72.11
CA LYS A 248 -5.33 -6.14 -73.34
C LYS A 248 -4.76 -7.55 -73.14
N SER A 249 -5.28 -8.40 -73.99
CA SER A 249 -5.01 -9.81 -74.29
C SER A 249 -3.62 -10.07 -74.89
N ILE A 250 -3.12 -11.32 -74.83
CA ILE A 250 -3.00 -12.22 -76.01
C ILE A 250 -2.37 -13.60 -75.67
N ASN A 251 -3.08 -14.66 -76.12
CA ASN A 251 -2.72 -16.03 -76.57
C ASN A 251 -2.08 -17.08 -75.63
N ARG A 252 -2.81 -18.17 -75.33
CA ARG A 252 -2.98 -19.50 -76.03
C ARG A 252 -1.82 -20.45 -75.67
N ASP A 253 -1.95 -21.72 -75.28
CA ASP A 253 -2.99 -22.77 -75.32
C ASP A 253 -2.45 -23.96 -74.41
N PRO A 254 -2.99 -25.19 -74.33
CA PRO A 254 -4.12 -25.64 -73.51
C PRO A 254 -3.78 -26.87 -72.60
N TYR A 255 -4.76 -27.33 -71.81
CA TYR A 255 -4.83 -28.62 -71.08
C TYR A 255 -3.94 -28.84 -69.83
N ASN A 256 -4.46 -28.53 -68.64
CA ASN A 256 -4.73 -29.52 -67.58
C ASN A 256 -5.41 -28.85 -66.37
N TYR A 257 -6.65 -29.24 -66.05
CA TYR A 257 -7.28 -28.96 -64.75
C TYR A 257 -7.84 -30.27 -64.22
N PRO A 258 -7.42 -30.69 -63.01
CA PRO A 258 -8.29 -31.40 -62.10
C PRO A 258 -8.69 -30.48 -60.93
N SER A 259 -10.01 -30.31 -60.82
CA SER A 259 -10.79 -30.26 -59.57
C SER A 259 -10.24 -29.49 -58.36
N SER A 260 -10.92 -28.39 -58.10
CA SER A 260 -11.07 -27.65 -56.84
C SER A 260 -10.94 -28.49 -55.55
N PRO A 261 -10.11 -28.07 -54.57
CA PRO A 261 -10.30 -28.45 -53.18
C PRO A 261 -11.21 -27.43 -52.50
N ASN A 262 -12.42 -27.89 -52.16
CA ASN A 262 -13.21 -27.51 -50.99
C ASN A 262 -12.98 -26.13 -50.37
N ARG A 263 -13.93 -25.21 -50.64
CA ARG A 263 -14.34 -24.21 -49.64
C ARG A 263 -14.83 -24.97 -48.40
N ALA A 264 -13.93 -25.18 -47.45
CA ALA A 264 -14.32 -25.53 -46.10
C ALA A 264 -15.15 -24.37 -45.56
N PHE A 265 -16.45 -24.58 -45.41
CA PHE A 265 -17.27 -23.81 -44.50
C PHE A 265 -16.62 -23.91 -43.12
N ILE A 266 -15.83 -22.90 -42.75
CA ILE A 266 -15.49 -22.68 -41.35
C ILE A 266 -16.82 -22.40 -40.67
N LYS A 267 -17.37 -23.43 -39.99
CA LYS A 267 -18.28 -23.20 -38.87
C LYS A 267 -17.56 -22.21 -37.98
N ARG A 268 -17.96 -20.94 -37.98
CA ARG A 268 -17.69 -20.06 -36.84
C ARG A 268 -18.38 -20.76 -35.67
N SER A 269 -17.60 -21.45 -34.85
CA SER A 269 -18.06 -21.80 -33.52
C SER A 269 -18.48 -20.48 -32.87
N ASN A 270 -19.74 -20.41 -32.45
CA ASN A 270 -20.25 -19.32 -31.64
C ASN A 270 -19.71 -19.38 -30.19
N GLU A 271 -18.65 -20.15 -29.95
CA GLU A 271 -17.94 -20.16 -28.68
C GLU A 271 -17.11 -18.89 -28.62
N MET A 272 -17.52 -17.96 -27.76
CA MET A 272 -16.70 -16.81 -27.44
C MET A 272 -15.34 -17.30 -26.95
N PRO A 273 -14.22 -16.70 -27.40
CA PRO A 273 -12.91 -17.14 -26.95
C PRO A 273 -12.84 -17.06 -25.42
N SER A 274 -12.46 -18.16 -24.78
CA SER A 274 -12.26 -18.21 -23.34
C SER A 274 -10.80 -18.01 -22.98
N TYR A 275 -10.55 -17.64 -21.74
CA TYR A 275 -9.21 -17.51 -21.17
C TYR A 275 -9.16 -18.02 -19.73
N THR A 276 -7.95 -18.25 -19.25
CA THR A 276 -7.68 -18.76 -17.91
C THR A 276 -7.26 -17.64 -16.96
N SER A 277 -7.89 -17.60 -15.79
CA SER A 277 -7.43 -16.82 -14.63
C SER A 277 -7.22 -17.74 -13.43
N ILE A 278 -6.27 -17.40 -12.57
CA ILE A 278 -5.92 -18.18 -11.39
C ILE A 278 -6.45 -17.47 -10.15
N HIS A 279 -7.27 -18.17 -9.38
CA HIS A 279 -7.96 -17.63 -8.21
C HIS A 279 -7.44 -18.25 -6.93
N LEU A 280 -7.40 -17.47 -5.86
CA LEU A 280 -7.14 -17.99 -4.52
C LEU A 280 -8.29 -18.92 -4.12
N ALA A 281 -8.00 -20.17 -3.79
CA ALA A 281 -9.00 -21.15 -3.39
C ALA A 281 -9.04 -21.35 -1.88
N GLU A 282 -7.88 -21.46 -1.25
CA GLU A 282 -7.75 -21.56 0.21
C GLU A 282 -6.52 -20.80 0.73
N ARG A 283 -6.58 -20.40 2.00
CA ARG A 283 -5.46 -19.72 2.66
C ARG A 283 -4.36 -20.74 3.00
N PRO A 284 -3.13 -20.57 2.49
CA PRO A 284 -2.03 -21.48 2.84
C PRO A 284 -1.66 -21.29 4.32
N GLN A 285 -1.59 -22.40 5.08
CA GLN A 285 -1.20 -22.38 6.49
C GLN A 285 0.32 -22.22 6.65
N ASP A 286 1.10 -22.97 5.87
CA ASP A 286 2.56 -22.90 5.83
C ASP A 286 3.01 -22.35 4.46
N GLY A 287 3.28 -23.24 3.50
CA GLY A 287 3.61 -22.89 2.11
C GLY A 287 2.40 -22.91 1.17
N VAL A 288 2.59 -22.36 -0.03
CA VAL A 288 1.68 -22.59 -1.16
C VAL A 288 1.73 -24.07 -1.51
N VAL A 289 0.56 -24.70 -1.61
CA VAL A 289 0.41 -26.12 -1.96
C VAL A 289 -0.19 -26.22 -3.35
N ALA A 290 0.61 -26.70 -4.29
CA ALA A 290 0.23 -26.82 -5.70
C ALA A 290 -1.10 -27.58 -5.87
N GLY A 291 -2.03 -27.00 -6.63
CA GLY A 291 -3.35 -27.57 -6.89
C GLY A 291 -4.35 -27.48 -5.74
N LYS A 292 -3.98 -26.85 -4.61
CA LYS A 292 -4.89 -26.58 -3.50
C LYS A 292 -5.04 -25.10 -3.23
N THR A 293 -3.92 -24.37 -3.09
CA THR A 293 -3.94 -22.95 -2.75
C THR A 293 -4.62 -22.13 -3.83
N PHE A 294 -4.43 -22.50 -5.10
CA PHE A 294 -5.05 -21.83 -6.22
C PHE A 294 -5.93 -22.76 -7.06
N THR A 295 -6.90 -22.17 -7.77
CA THR A 295 -7.76 -22.88 -8.72
C THR A 295 -7.87 -22.08 -10.03
N PRO A 296 -7.60 -22.71 -11.19
CA PRO A 296 -7.83 -22.08 -12.47
C PRO A 296 -9.34 -21.97 -12.76
N LYS A 297 -9.77 -20.86 -13.33
CA LYS A 297 -11.14 -20.65 -13.83
C LYS A 297 -11.10 -20.23 -15.29
N GLN A 298 -12.02 -20.78 -16.07
CA GLN A 298 -12.29 -20.31 -17.43
C GLN A 298 -13.21 -19.08 -17.36
N GLN A 299 -12.87 -18.05 -18.12
CA GLN A 299 -13.63 -16.82 -18.26
C GLN A 299 -13.76 -16.47 -19.75
N GLU A 300 -14.78 -15.71 -20.12
CA GLU A 300 -14.96 -15.25 -21.50
C GLU A 300 -14.11 -14.01 -21.74
N VAL A 301 -13.38 -13.95 -22.85
CA VAL A 301 -12.59 -12.76 -23.20
C VAL A 301 -13.56 -11.57 -23.36
N PRO A 302 -13.34 -10.45 -22.65
CA PRO A 302 -14.21 -9.29 -22.73
C PRO A 302 -14.29 -8.78 -24.18
N SER A 303 -15.47 -8.34 -24.61
CA SER A 303 -15.61 -7.70 -25.92
C SER A 303 -15.14 -6.24 -25.86
N ALA A 304 -14.53 -5.75 -26.94
CA ALA A 304 -14.15 -4.33 -27.06
C ALA A 304 -15.34 -3.38 -26.88
N SER A 305 -16.55 -3.82 -27.28
CA SER A 305 -17.79 -3.07 -27.09
C SER A 305 -18.19 -2.90 -25.62
N ALA A 306 -17.81 -3.83 -24.74
CA ALA A 306 -18.14 -3.80 -23.31
C ALA A 306 -17.25 -2.86 -22.49
N LEU A 307 -16.14 -2.38 -23.05
CA LEU A 307 -15.27 -1.41 -22.38
C LEU A 307 -16.01 -0.11 -22.07
N LYS A 308 -15.71 0.51 -20.93
CA LYS A 308 -16.10 1.88 -20.60
C LYS A 308 -15.01 2.85 -21.05
N ASP A 309 -15.32 4.14 -21.05
CA ASP A 309 -14.36 5.18 -21.38
C ASP A 309 -13.15 5.12 -20.42
N GLY A 310 -11.94 5.18 -20.98
CA GLY A 310 -10.70 5.04 -20.22
C GLY A 310 -10.33 3.59 -19.86
N GLU A 311 -11.09 2.58 -20.28
CA GLU A 311 -10.73 1.18 -20.10
C GLU A 311 -10.02 0.58 -21.31
N VAL A 312 -9.18 -0.43 -21.04
CA VAL A 312 -8.45 -1.21 -22.04
C VAL A 312 -8.54 -2.70 -21.72
N ILE A 313 -8.48 -3.54 -22.76
CA ILE A 313 -8.23 -4.99 -22.59
C ILE A 313 -6.73 -5.22 -22.71
N PHE A 314 -6.15 -5.63 -21.59
CA PHE A 314 -4.74 -5.97 -21.45
C PHE A 314 -4.57 -7.49 -21.59
N GLN A 315 -3.80 -7.93 -22.59
CA GLN A 315 -3.39 -9.33 -22.71
C GLN A 315 -2.02 -9.53 -22.06
N THR A 316 -1.96 -10.36 -21.04
CA THR A 316 -0.73 -10.64 -20.28
C THR A 316 0.22 -11.50 -21.11
N LEU A 317 1.46 -11.01 -21.28
CA LEU A 317 2.55 -11.73 -21.95
C LEU A 317 3.50 -12.35 -20.93
N TYR A 318 3.89 -11.57 -19.93
CA TYR A 318 4.74 -12.02 -18.83
C TYR A 318 4.13 -11.63 -17.50
N LEU A 319 4.18 -12.54 -16.54
CA LEU A 319 3.69 -12.35 -15.18
C LEU A 319 4.85 -12.37 -14.20
N SER A 320 4.99 -11.31 -13.41
CA SER A 320 5.97 -11.21 -12.33
C SER A 320 5.59 -12.15 -11.20
N LEU A 321 6.54 -12.95 -10.69
CA LEU A 321 6.38 -13.64 -9.41
C LEU A 321 7.29 -13.03 -8.35
N ASP A 322 6.70 -12.70 -7.21
CA ASP A 322 7.36 -11.94 -6.14
C ASP A 322 7.15 -12.63 -4.79
N PRO A 323 8.18 -12.72 -3.92
CA PRO A 323 8.05 -13.38 -2.61
C PRO A 323 6.92 -12.79 -1.76
N ALA A 324 6.69 -11.48 -1.87
CA ALA A 324 5.65 -10.74 -1.16
C ALA A 324 4.23 -11.28 -1.42
N MET A 325 4.01 -11.95 -2.57
CA MET A 325 2.74 -12.60 -2.91
C MET A 325 2.26 -13.55 -1.81
N ARG A 326 3.16 -14.28 -1.15
CA ARG A 326 2.79 -15.16 -0.03
C ARG A 326 2.20 -14.39 1.15
N GLY A 327 2.73 -13.20 1.44
CA GLY A 327 2.19 -12.33 2.48
C GLY A 327 0.80 -11.79 2.14
N TRP A 328 0.54 -11.52 0.85
CA TRP A 328 -0.78 -11.06 0.38
C TRP A 328 -1.88 -12.13 0.52
N LEU A 329 -1.49 -13.39 0.68
CA LEU A 329 -2.42 -14.50 0.96
C LEU A 329 -2.80 -14.62 2.43
N ASN A 330 -2.12 -13.94 3.37
CA ASN A 330 -2.45 -14.02 4.79
C ASN A 330 -3.59 -13.06 5.14
N PRO A 331 -4.61 -13.49 5.91
CA PRO A 331 -5.72 -12.64 6.32
C PRO A 331 -5.33 -11.78 7.54
N THR A 332 -4.24 -11.02 7.41
CA THR A 332 -3.65 -10.20 8.47
C THR A 332 -3.40 -8.78 7.98
N ARG A 333 -3.30 -7.82 8.90
CA ARG A 333 -2.89 -6.45 8.57
C ARG A 333 -1.57 -6.45 7.81
N SER A 334 -1.54 -5.73 6.70
CA SER A 334 -0.39 -5.57 5.82
C SER A 334 -0.43 -4.19 5.16
N TYR A 335 0.64 -3.80 4.47
CA TYR A 335 0.71 -2.54 3.71
C TYR A 335 -0.18 -2.55 2.47
N ILE A 336 -0.67 -3.73 2.05
CA ILE A 336 -1.75 -3.86 1.07
C ILE A 336 -2.82 -4.84 1.57
N PRO A 337 -4.10 -4.66 1.19
CA PRO A 337 -5.16 -5.59 1.57
C PRO A 337 -4.88 -7.02 1.10
N PRO A 338 -5.23 -8.05 1.89
CA PRO A 338 -5.14 -9.45 1.48
C PRO A 338 -5.92 -9.72 0.18
N VAL A 339 -5.49 -10.72 -0.58
CA VAL A 339 -6.26 -11.24 -1.72
C VAL A 339 -7.41 -12.07 -1.16
N GLU A 340 -8.66 -11.81 -1.51
CA GLU A 340 -9.79 -12.59 -0.96
C GLU A 340 -9.91 -13.99 -1.56
N ILE A 341 -10.49 -14.92 -0.80
CA ILE A 341 -10.83 -16.26 -1.31
C ILE A 341 -11.81 -16.09 -2.48
N GLY A 342 -11.54 -16.80 -3.57
CA GLY A 342 -12.29 -16.72 -4.82
C GLY A 342 -11.86 -15.58 -5.74
N ALA A 343 -11.06 -14.60 -5.28
CA ALA A 343 -10.53 -13.52 -6.11
C ALA A 343 -9.37 -13.99 -6.99
N VAL A 344 -9.12 -13.28 -8.10
CA VAL A 344 -7.93 -13.49 -8.94
C VAL A 344 -6.68 -13.17 -8.11
N MET A 345 -5.68 -14.03 -8.19
CA MET A 345 -4.41 -13.79 -7.48
C MET A 345 -3.77 -12.49 -7.98
N ARG A 346 -3.40 -11.61 -7.07
CA ARG A 346 -2.77 -10.32 -7.42
C ARG A 346 -1.40 -10.55 -8.04
N GLY A 347 -1.08 -9.78 -9.08
CA GLY A 347 0.19 -9.85 -9.79
C GLY A 347 0.34 -8.73 -10.80
N SER A 348 1.57 -8.33 -11.06
CA SER A 348 1.92 -7.39 -12.12
C SER A 348 2.46 -8.14 -13.32
N GLY A 349 2.28 -7.57 -14.51
CA GLY A 349 2.76 -8.18 -15.74
C GLY A 349 3.09 -7.17 -16.83
N ILE A 350 3.77 -7.67 -17.85
CA ILE A 350 3.93 -6.99 -19.15
C ILE A 350 2.88 -7.56 -20.08
N GLY A 351 2.22 -6.70 -20.84
CA GLY A 351 1.17 -7.09 -21.75
C GLY A 351 1.05 -6.19 -22.95
N LEU A 352 0.16 -6.58 -23.85
CA LEU A 352 -0.25 -5.81 -25.02
C LEU A 352 -1.69 -5.35 -24.85
N ILE A 353 -1.96 -4.11 -25.26
CA ILE A 353 -3.33 -3.60 -25.36
C ILE A 353 -3.97 -4.17 -26.62
N ILE A 354 -5.02 -4.99 -26.48
CA ILE A 354 -5.69 -5.63 -27.61
C ILE A 354 -7.03 -4.97 -27.97
N ALA A 355 -7.58 -4.17 -27.06
CA ALA A 355 -8.73 -3.29 -27.30
C ALA A 355 -8.64 -2.09 -26.35
N SER A 356 -9.11 -0.93 -26.78
CA SER A 356 -8.97 0.30 -25.99
C SER A 356 -10.10 1.29 -26.24
N LYS A 357 -10.60 1.90 -25.14
CA LYS A 357 -11.36 3.16 -25.14
C LYS A 357 -10.59 4.27 -24.41
N SER A 358 -9.26 4.14 -24.31
CA SER A 358 -8.36 5.18 -23.82
C SER A 358 -7.66 5.87 -24.99
N LYS A 359 -7.57 7.20 -24.93
CA LYS A 359 -6.80 7.98 -25.91
C LYS A 359 -5.28 7.85 -25.71
N LYS A 360 -4.84 7.41 -24.52
CA LYS A 360 -3.42 7.30 -24.16
C LYS A 360 -2.81 5.97 -24.62
N TYR A 361 -3.62 4.92 -24.74
CA TYR A 361 -3.16 3.56 -24.97
C TYR A 361 -3.83 2.96 -26.21
N PRO A 362 -3.28 3.20 -27.41
CA PRO A 362 -3.80 2.57 -28.63
C PRO A 362 -3.54 1.05 -28.64
N VAL A 363 -4.34 0.32 -29.40
CA VAL A 363 -4.16 -1.12 -29.63
C VAL A 363 -2.74 -1.39 -30.17
N GLY A 364 -2.11 -2.46 -29.70
CA GLY A 364 -0.73 -2.83 -30.01
C GLY A 364 0.33 -2.21 -29.09
N THR A 365 -0.07 -1.37 -28.12
CA THR A 365 0.86 -0.76 -27.16
C THR A 365 1.32 -1.79 -26.12
N TYR A 366 2.64 -1.89 -25.91
CA TYR A 366 3.22 -2.61 -24.77
C TYR A 366 3.08 -1.78 -23.51
N ALA A 367 2.69 -2.43 -22.42
CA ALA A 367 2.52 -1.78 -21.14
C ALA A 367 2.80 -2.73 -19.97
N THR A 368 3.08 -2.16 -18.81
CA THR A 368 2.93 -2.87 -17.54
C THR A 368 1.60 -2.54 -16.88
N GLY A 369 1.10 -3.46 -16.05
CA GLY A 369 -0.12 -3.24 -15.29
C GLY A 369 -0.32 -4.28 -14.20
N MET A 370 -1.21 -3.96 -13.25
CA MET A 370 -1.66 -4.90 -12.22
C MET A 370 -2.74 -5.83 -12.81
N CYS A 371 -2.32 -6.75 -13.68
CA CYS A 371 -3.20 -7.66 -14.41
C CYS A 371 -3.73 -8.83 -13.57
N GLY A 372 -3.16 -9.07 -12.38
CA GLY A 372 -3.42 -10.30 -11.66
C GLY A 372 -2.88 -11.52 -12.41
N TRP A 373 -3.10 -12.70 -11.85
CA TRP A 373 -2.83 -13.96 -12.52
C TRP A 373 -3.97 -14.25 -13.50
N SER A 374 -4.03 -13.47 -14.57
CA SER A 374 -4.99 -13.60 -15.64
C SER A 374 -4.36 -13.45 -17.03
N GLU A 375 -4.83 -14.23 -18.01
CA GLU A 375 -4.41 -14.09 -19.42
C GLU A 375 -4.92 -12.79 -20.04
N TYR A 376 -6.11 -12.35 -19.66
CA TYR A 376 -6.70 -11.07 -20.06
C TYR A 376 -7.25 -10.33 -18.86
N THR A 377 -7.22 -9.00 -18.90
CA THR A 377 -7.78 -8.16 -17.83
C THR A 377 -8.29 -6.85 -18.41
N VAL A 378 -9.47 -6.41 -17.96
CA VAL A 378 -9.92 -5.05 -18.19
C VAL A 378 -9.26 -4.15 -17.16
N LEU A 379 -8.46 -3.18 -17.62
CA LEU A 379 -7.78 -2.21 -16.77
C LEU A 379 -8.26 -0.81 -17.12
N HIS A 380 -8.41 0.04 -16.12
CA HIS A 380 -8.52 1.47 -16.34
C HIS A 380 -7.14 2.05 -16.66
N GLU A 381 -7.07 3.04 -17.56
CA GLU A 381 -5.82 3.69 -18.03
C GLU A 381 -4.92 4.25 -16.93
N LYS A 382 -5.42 4.38 -15.69
CA LYS A 382 -4.67 4.87 -14.53
C LYS A 382 -3.84 3.77 -13.84
N HIS A 383 -4.08 2.51 -14.21
CA HIS A 383 -3.39 1.32 -13.70
C HIS A 383 -2.52 0.65 -14.76
N VAL A 384 -2.28 1.37 -15.85
CA VAL A 384 -1.47 0.94 -16.99
C VAL A 384 -0.34 1.95 -17.10
N GLU A 385 0.88 1.46 -17.27
CA GLU A 385 2.06 2.28 -17.58
C GLU A 385 2.63 1.83 -18.92
N PRO A 386 2.88 2.72 -19.89
CA PRO A 386 3.48 2.32 -21.15
C PRO A 386 4.89 1.78 -20.92
N LEU A 387 5.32 0.83 -21.75
CA LEU A 387 6.69 0.35 -21.74
C LEU A 387 7.57 1.38 -22.47
N ASP A 388 8.22 2.25 -21.71
CA ASP A 388 9.33 3.06 -22.21
C ASP A 388 10.63 2.31 -21.97
N LEU A 389 11.14 1.65 -23.02
CA LEU A 389 12.36 0.86 -22.95
C LEU A 389 13.55 1.70 -23.42
N PRO A 390 14.51 2.00 -22.53
CA PRO A 390 15.73 2.69 -22.91
C PRO A 390 16.57 1.82 -23.87
N GLU A 391 17.51 2.45 -24.58
CA GLU A 391 18.40 1.75 -25.49
C GLU A 391 19.15 0.60 -24.78
N GLY A 392 19.11 -0.60 -25.37
CA GLY A 392 19.71 -1.81 -24.79
C GLY A 392 18.87 -2.50 -23.71
N ALA A 393 17.67 -2.00 -23.38
CA ALA A 393 16.70 -2.73 -22.57
C ALA A 393 15.86 -3.69 -23.40
N VAL A 394 15.41 -4.75 -22.75
CA VAL A 394 14.44 -5.71 -23.27
C VAL A 394 13.12 -5.58 -22.51
N PRO A 395 11.97 -5.97 -23.08
CA PRO A 395 10.67 -5.79 -22.43
C PRO A 395 10.61 -6.30 -20.99
N THR A 396 11.22 -7.46 -20.73
CA THR A 396 11.23 -8.12 -19.42
C THR A 396 11.97 -7.33 -18.33
N ASP A 397 12.87 -6.41 -18.70
CA ASP A 397 13.54 -5.51 -17.76
C ASP A 397 12.52 -4.66 -16.97
N ALA A 398 11.35 -4.38 -17.55
CA ALA A 398 10.27 -3.63 -16.91
C ALA A 398 9.63 -4.35 -15.71
N LEU A 399 9.78 -5.68 -15.56
CA LEU A 399 9.40 -6.43 -14.35
C LEU A 399 10.59 -6.73 -13.44
N GLY A 400 11.81 -6.48 -13.90
CA GLY A 400 13.05 -6.77 -13.21
C GLY A 400 13.78 -5.49 -12.80
N VAL A 401 14.89 -5.23 -13.51
CA VAL A 401 15.87 -4.19 -13.18
C VAL A 401 15.36 -2.76 -13.36
N LEU A 402 14.41 -2.54 -14.27
CA LEU A 402 13.70 -1.25 -14.44
C LEU A 402 12.32 -1.24 -13.78
N GLY A 403 11.90 -2.39 -13.26
CA GLY A 403 10.63 -2.59 -12.58
C GLY A 403 10.70 -2.38 -11.07
N MET A 404 9.67 -2.88 -10.38
CA MET A 404 9.51 -2.76 -8.93
C MET A 404 10.70 -3.32 -8.15
N THR A 405 11.30 -4.43 -8.60
CA THR A 405 12.45 -5.03 -7.91
C THR A 405 13.73 -4.18 -8.02
N GLY A 406 13.97 -3.57 -9.19
CA GLY A 406 15.07 -2.63 -9.38
C GLY A 406 14.90 -1.34 -8.60
N LEU A 407 13.68 -0.78 -8.59
CA LEU A 407 13.33 0.38 -7.76
C LEU A 407 13.48 0.09 -6.27
N THR A 408 13.07 -1.10 -5.82
CA THR A 408 13.26 -1.55 -4.43
C THR A 408 14.74 -1.60 -4.07
N ALA A 409 15.58 -2.13 -4.97
CA ALA A 409 17.02 -2.15 -4.77
C ALA A 409 17.61 -0.73 -4.69
N TYR A 410 17.22 0.14 -5.61
CA TYR A 410 17.69 1.51 -5.73
C TYR A 410 17.39 2.33 -4.47
N PHE A 411 16.12 2.47 -4.09
CA PHE A 411 15.76 3.26 -2.90
C PHE A 411 16.22 2.58 -1.60
N GLY A 412 16.14 1.25 -1.54
CA GLY A 412 16.57 0.52 -0.35
C GLY A 412 18.04 0.76 -0.04
N ILE A 413 18.94 0.74 -1.03
CA ILE A 413 20.37 0.93 -0.75
C ILE A 413 20.79 2.40 -0.66
N LEU A 414 20.18 3.28 -1.47
CA LEU A 414 20.56 4.69 -1.53
C LEU A 414 19.86 5.55 -0.47
N GLU A 415 18.55 5.41 -0.31
CA GLU A 415 17.78 6.24 0.65
C GLU A 415 17.80 5.62 2.06
N ILE A 416 17.56 4.31 2.16
CA ILE A 416 17.49 3.63 3.46
C ILE A 416 18.88 3.21 3.94
N GLY A 417 19.67 2.54 3.09
CA GLY A 417 21.01 2.10 3.42
C GLY A 417 22.01 3.25 3.50
N GLN A 418 21.78 4.32 2.73
CA GLN A 418 22.67 5.47 2.60
C GLN A 418 24.10 5.02 2.37
N VAL A 419 24.31 4.10 1.43
CA VAL A 419 25.63 3.53 1.13
C VAL A 419 26.60 4.62 0.69
N LYS A 420 27.84 4.52 1.17
CA LYS A 420 28.93 5.46 0.91
C LYS A 420 30.16 4.70 0.45
N LYS A 421 31.07 5.41 -0.21
CA LYS A 421 32.38 4.89 -0.58
C LYS A 421 33.10 4.37 0.67
N GLY A 422 33.63 3.15 0.58
CA GLY A 422 34.34 2.49 1.66
C GLY A 422 33.47 1.75 2.68
N ASP A 423 32.14 1.80 2.57
CA ASP A 423 31.28 0.94 3.39
C ASP A 423 31.51 -0.54 3.06
N PHE A 424 31.42 -1.40 4.06
CA PHE A 424 31.25 -2.84 3.86
C PHE A 424 29.77 -3.24 3.90
N VAL A 425 29.27 -3.69 2.75
CA VAL A 425 27.87 -4.03 2.51
C VAL A 425 27.70 -5.54 2.42
N VAL A 426 26.74 -6.07 3.16
CA VAL A 426 26.35 -7.49 3.08
C VAL A 426 24.91 -7.58 2.57
N VAL A 427 24.66 -8.41 1.57
CA VAL A 427 23.34 -8.57 0.93
C VAL A 427 22.85 -10.00 1.11
N SER A 428 21.71 -10.19 1.78
CA SER A 428 21.03 -11.50 1.83
C SER A 428 20.13 -11.69 0.60
N GLY A 429 19.97 -12.94 0.15
CA GLY A 429 19.25 -13.23 -1.10
C GLY A 429 19.89 -12.54 -2.32
N ALA A 430 21.23 -12.41 -2.31
CA ALA A 430 21.98 -11.58 -3.25
C ALA A 430 21.83 -12.02 -4.71
N ALA A 431 21.57 -13.30 -4.97
CA ALA A 431 21.34 -13.81 -6.32
C ALA A 431 19.88 -13.68 -6.81
N GLY A 432 19.00 -13.02 -6.05
CA GLY A 432 17.62 -12.73 -6.43
C GLY A 432 17.48 -11.43 -7.24
N ALA A 433 16.25 -11.11 -7.64
CA ALA A 433 15.93 -9.91 -8.43
C ALA A 433 16.42 -8.60 -7.78
N THR A 434 16.04 -8.36 -6.52
CA THR A 434 16.43 -7.16 -5.77
C THR A 434 17.89 -7.20 -5.36
N GLY A 435 18.33 -8.31 -4.72
CA GLY A 435 19.68 -8.42 -4.15
C GLY A 435 20.81 -8.26 -5.17
N SER A 436 20.62 -8.75 -6.39
CA SER A 436 21.64 -8.66 -7.44
C SER A 436 21.85 -7.23 -7.92
N VAL A 437 20.78 -6.44 -7.96
CA VAL A 437 20.84 -5.01 -8.27
C VAL A 437 21.42 -4.21 -7.11
N VAL A 438 21.04 -4.52 -5.86
CA VAL A 438 21.58 -3.85 -4.65
C VAL A 438 23.10 -3.90 -4.61
N GLY A 439 23.68 -5.09 -4.78
CA GLY A 439 25.13 -5.24 -4.69
C GLY A 439 25.85 -4.47 -5.78
N GLN A 440 25.34 -4.48 -7.01
CA GLN A 440 25.93 -3.70 -8.11
C GLN A 440 25.83 -2.19 -7.86
N ILE A 441 24.70 -1.68 -7.36
CA ILE A 441 24.58 -0.27 -6.98
C ILE A 441 25.57 0.08 -5.86
N ALA A 442 25.70 -0.78 -4.85
CA ALA A 442 26.69 -0.58 -3.78
C ALA A 442 28.13 -0.55 -4.33
N LYS A 443 28.48 -1.43 -5.27
CA LYS A 443 29.78 -1.39 -5.99
C LYS A 443 29.97 -0.08 -6.74
N LEU A 444 28.94 0.41 -7.45
CA LEU A 444 28.98 1.69 -8.17
C LEU A 444 29.17 2.89 -7.22
N LYS A 445 28.69 2.80 -5.97
CA LYS A 445 28.94 3.80 -4.92
C LYS A 445 30.27 3.61 -4.18
N GLY A 446 31.11 2.66 -4.63
CA GLY A 446 32.46 2.45 -4.12
C GLY A 446 32.52 1.66 -2.80
N ALA A 447 31.52 0.84 -2.52
CA ALA A 447 31.50 -0.06 -1.38
C ALA A 447 32.17 -1.40 -1.69
N THR A 448 32.58 -2.11 -0.63
CA THR A 448 32.95 -3.53 -0.68
C THR A 448 31.69 -4.36 -0.40
N VAL A 449 31.40 -5.37 -1.22
CA VAL A 449 30.13 -6.09 -1.19
C VAL A 449 30.35 -7.59 -1.01
N LEU A 450 29.71 -8.15 0.01
CA LEU A 450 29.59 -9.59 0.26
C LEU A 450 28.15 -10.06 -0.01
N GLY A 451 27.98 -11.02 -0.93
CA GLY A 451 26.68 -11.59 -1.27
C GLY A 451 26.40 -12.92 -0.56
N LEU A 452 25.16 -13.16 -0.14
CA LEU A 452 24.72 -14.45 0.41
C LEU A 452 23.70 -15.09 -0.52
N ALA A 453 23.98 -16.32 -0.97
CA ALA A 453 23.14 -17.10 -1.88
C ALA A 453 23.05 -18.56 -1.44
N GLY A 454 22.11 -19.33 -2.01
CA GLY A 454 21.80 -20.69 -1.55
C GLY A 454 22.43 -21.82 -2.37
N GLU A 455 23.26 -21.50 -3.36
CA GLU A 455 23.90 -22.46 -4.28
C GLU A 455 25.24 -21.92 -4.79
N ASP A 456 26.20 -22.80 -5.08
CA ASP A 456 27.55 -22.42 -5.50
C ASP A 456 27.56 -21.78 -6.91
N SER A 457 26.66 -22.21 -7.79
CA SER A 457 26.45 -21.59 -9.10
C SER A 457 26.04 -20.11 -8.97
N LYS A 458 25.22 -19.78 -7.98
CA LYS A 458 24.78 -18.41 -7.67
C LYS A 458 25.88 -17.60 -7.03
N VAL A 459 26.68 -18.21 -6.16
CA VAL A 459 27.89 -17.59 -5.58
C VAL A 459 28.87 -17.21 -6.69
N SER A 460 29.11 -18.12 -7.63
CA SER A 460 29.99 -17.89 -8.78
C SER A 460 29.45 -16.74 -9.65
N TRP A 461 28.15 -16.76 -9.97
CA TRP A 461 27.50 -15.68 -10.72
C TRP A 461 27.66 -14.30 -10.07
N LEU A 462 27.50 -14.21 -8.74
CA LEU A 462 27.66 -12.95 -8.00
C LEU A 462 29.09 -12.39 -8.13
N LYS A 463 30.10 -13.24 -8.01
CA LYS A 463 31.51 -12.84 -8.02
C LYS A 463 32.01 -12.55 -9.44
N GLU A 464 31.78 -13.49 -10.35
CA GLU A 464 32.40 -13.51 -11.67
C GLU A 464 31.67 -12.58 -12.65
N GLU A 465 30.33 -12.54 -12.60
CA GLU A 465 29.56 -11.74 -13.54
C GLU A 465 29.14 -10.38 -12.96
N LEU A 466 28.65 -10.35 -11.72
CA LEU A 466 28.10 -9.13 -11.11
C LEU A 466 29.13 -8.28 -10.34
N GLY A 467 30.36 -8.77 -10.16
CA GLY A 467 31.45 -8.01 -9.56
C GLY A 467 31.35 -7.81 -8.05
N PHE A 468 30.66 -8.70 -7.33
CA PHE A 468 30.74 -8.75 -5.87
C PHE A 468 32.17 -9.11 -5.45
N ASP A 469 32.67 -8.49 -4.37
CA ASP A 469 34.04 -8.75 -3.88
C ASP A 469 34.16 -10.16 -3.32
N ASP A 470 33.10 -10.65 -2.68
CA ASP A 470 32.98 -12.05 -2.29
C ASP A 470 31.51 -12.49 -2.21
N ALA A 471 31.28 -13.79 -2.16
CA ALA A 471 29.96 -14.36 -1.92
C ALA A 471 30.05 -15.71 -1.21
N LEU A 472 29.04 -16.02 -0.39
CA LEU A 472 28.98 -17.23 0.41
C LEU A 472 27.68 -18.00 0.17
N ASN A 473 27.80 -19.33 0.14
CA ASN A 473 26.66 -20.23 0.14
C ASN A 473 26.15 -20.41 1.57
N TYR A 474 24.94 -19.95 1.88
CA TYR A 474 24.38 -20.05 3.24
C TYR A 474 23.94 -21.47 3.62
N LYS A 475 23.83 -22.39 2.64
CA LYS A 475 23.52 -23.81 2.89
C LYS A 475 24.75 -24.64 3.23
N ASP A 476 25.95 -24.05 3.16
CA ASP A 476 27.19 -24.70 3.56
C ASP A 476 27.18 -25.01 5.08
N PRO A 477 27.50 -26.24 5.52
CA PRO A 477 27.57 -26.57 6.95
C PRO A 477 28.53 -25.69 7.76
N GLU A 478 29.58 -25.14 7.14
CA GLU A 478 30.53 -24.21 7.76
C GLU A 478 30.15 -22.73 7.55
N PHE A 479 28.97 -22.42 7.02
CA PHE A 479 28.56 -21.06 6.67
C PHE A 479 28.78 -20.06 7.79
N ALA A 480 28.35 -20.36 9.03
CA ALA A 480 28.51 -19.43 10.14
C ALA A 480 29.97 -19.08 10.45
N LYS A 481 30.89 -20.04 10.28
CA LYS A 481 32.34 -19.83 10.44
C LYS A 481 32.89 -18.99 9.29
N LYS A 482 32.54 -19.34 8.05
CA LYS A 482 32.94 -18.60 6.84
C LYS A 482 32.42 -17.16 6.86
N PHE A 483 31.17 -16.95 7.26
CA PHE A 483 30.55 -15.63 7.41
C PHE A 483 31.28 -14.77 8.44
N ARG A 484 31.61 -15.31 9.62
CA ARG A 484 32.41 -14.58 10.63
C ARG A 484 33.80 -14.22 10.10
N ALA A 485 34.42 -15.11 9.33
CA ALA A 485 35.73 -14.85 8.72
C ALA A 485 35.66 -13.75 7.65
N ALA A 486 34.64 -13.79 6.77
CA ALA A 486 34.42 -12.78 5.74
C ALA A 486 33.99 -11.42 6.33
N THR A 487 33.37 -11.41 7.51
CA THR A 487 32.90 -10.18 8.19
C THR A 487 33.80 -9.73 9.34
N LYS A 488 35.11 -10.03 9.29
CA LYS A 488 36.08 -9.57 10.31
C LYS A 488 36.09 -8.03 10.46
N GLY A 489 35.88 -7.30 9.37
CA GLY A 489 35.80 -5.83 9.35
C GLY A 489 34.50 -5.25 9.92
N LEU A 490 33.52 -6.10 10.26
CA LEU A 490 32.16 -5.74 10.68
C LEU A 490 31.36 -4.97 9.60
N ILE A 491 30.04 -5.10 9.66
CA ILE A 491 29.13 -4.69 8.60
C ILE A 491 28.70 -3.22 8.80
N ASP A 492 28.90 -2.38 7.79
CA ASP A 492 28.38 -0.99 7.76
C ASP A 492 26.93 -0.94 7.28
N VAL A 493 26.59 -1.73 6.24
CA VAL A 493 25.22 -1.84 5.71
C VAL A 493 24.85 -3.31 5.52
N TYR A 494 23.70 -3.72 6.04
CA TYR A 494 23.10 -5.01 5.75
C TYR A 494 21.80 -4.80 4.99
N PHE A 495 21.71 -5.33 3.78
CA PHE A 495 20.47 -5.32 3.00
C PHE A 495 19.77 -6.66 3.15
N ASP A 496 18.64 -6.66 3.85
CA ASP A 496 17.95 -7.90 4.22
C ASP A 496 16.74 -8.20 3.33
N ASN A 497 16.83 -9.30 2.59
CA ASN A 497 15.72 -9.92 1.87
C ASN A 497 15.22 -11.21 2.54
N VAL A 498 15.90 -11.69 3.58
CA VAL A 498 15.75 -13.05 4.10
C VAL A 498 15.22 -13.10 5.51
N GLY A 499 15.73 -12.29 6.44
CA GLY A 499 15.37 -12.37 7.85
C GLY A 499 15.97 -13.60 8.55
N GLY A 500 15.30 -14.04 9.63
CA GLY A 500 15.61 -15.26 10.34
C GLY A 500 17.05 -15.33 10.90
N GLU A 501 17.63 -16.52 10.86
CA GLU A 501 18.96 -16.80 11.45
C GLU A 501 20.10 -16.04 10.74
N ILE A 502 19.95 -15.74 9.44
CA ILE A 502 20.96 -14.98 8.70
C ILE A 502 20.99 -13.53 9.19
N LEU A 503 19.82 -12.91 9.38
CA LEU A 503 19.73 -11.58 9.99
C LEU A 503 20.28 -11.58 11.42
N ASP A 504 19.95 -12.59 12.22
CA ASP A 504 20.42 -12.70 13.60
C ASP A 504 21.95 -12.84 13.66
N LEU A 505 22.55 -13.58 12.73
CA LEU A 505 24.00 -13.68 12.58
C LEU A 505 24.61 -12.36 12.11
N ALA A 506 24.00 -11.67 11.14
CA ALA A 506 24.46 -10.38 10.66
C ALA A 506 24.44 -9.30 11.77
N LEU A 507 23.43 -9.29 12.63
CA LEU A 507 23.36 -8.41 13.81
C LEU A 507 24.58 -8.58 14.72
N SER A 508 25.05 -9.81 14.94
CA SER A 508 26.26 -10.08 15.74
C SER A 508 27.57 -9.59 15.11
N ARG A 509 27.52 -9.20 13.83
CA ARG A 509 28.65 -8.71 13.03
C ARG A 509 28.48 -7.25 12.61
N ALA A 510 27.49 -6.55 13.18
CA ALA A 510 27.26 -5.14 12.90
C ALA A 510 28.38 -4.27 13.47
N LYS A 511 28.79 -3.26 12.69
CA LYS A 511 29.67 -2.19 13.17
C LYS A 511 28.85 -1.14 13.94
N PRO A 512 29.48 -0.33 14.81
CA PRO A 512 28.83 0.86 15.34
C PRO A 512 28.18 1.72 14.25
N PHE A 513 26.93 2.13 14.47
CA PHE A 513 26.10 2.94 13.57
C PHE A 513 25.79 2.27 12.22
N ALA A 514 25.82 0.94 12.17
CA ALA A 514 25.42 0.19 10.99
C ALA A 514 23.96 0.45 10.61
N ARG A 515 23.65 0.29 9.32
CA ARG A 515 22.31 0.48 8.76
C ARG A 515 21.79 -0.84 8.19
N PHE A 516 20.71 -1.33 8.76
CA PHE A 516 20.05 -2.57 8.36
C PHE A 516 18.77 -2.21 7.60
N VAL A 517 18.77 -2.46 6.29
CA VAL A 517 17.67 -2.20 5.38
C VAL A 517 16.77 -3.42 5.34
N MET A 518 15.56 -3.30 5.88
CA MET A 518 14.61 -4.40 6.00
C MET A 518 13.70 -4.42 4.78
N CYS A 519 14.14 -5.07 3.70
CA CYS A 519 13.40 -5.17 2.44
C CYS A 519 12.37 -6.31 2.45
N GLY A 520 12.71 -7.44 3.09
CA GLY A 520 11.84 -8.61 3.15
C GLY A 520 12.40 -9.69 4.06
N ALA A 521 11.57 -10.68 4.36
CA ALA A 521 11.91 -11.80 5.23
C ALA A 521 11.50 -13.16 4.62
N ILE A 522 12.06 -13.50 3.45
CA ILE A 522 11.61 -14.69 2.69
C ILE A 522 11.73 -16.01 3.48
N SER A 523 12.65 -16.12 4.44
CA SER A 523 12.76 -17.34 5.27
C SER A 523 11.58 -17.52 6.23
N GLU A 524 10.86 -16.44 6.52
CA GLU A 524 9.79 -16.42 7.51
C GLU A 524 8.39 -16.51 6.87
N TYR A 525 8.23 -16.21 5.58
CA TYR A 525 6.91 -16.10 4.93
C TYR A 525 6.07 -17.38 4.96
N ASN A 526 6.70 -18.56 4.93
CA ASN A 526 6.00 -19.86 4.95
C ASN A 526 5.97 -20.50 6.35
N LYS A 527 6.43 -19.79 7.39
CA LYS A 527 6.43 -20.32 8.77
C LYS A 527 5.16 -19.90 9.50
N LYS A 528 4.45 -20.86 10.09
CA LYS A 528 3.32 -20.60 10.99
C LYS A 528 3.69 -19.75 12.22
N LYS A 529 4.92 -19.92 12.73
CA LYS A 529 5.47 -19.16 13.85
C LYS A 529 6.86 -18.64 13.49
N PRO A 530 6.97 -17.39 13.02
CA PRO A 530 8.26 -16.77 12.76
C PRO A 530 9.14 -16.74 14.02
N GLN A 531 10.44 -16.85 13.83
CA GLN A 531 11.39 -16.84 14.94
C GLN A 531 11.84 -15.41 15.24
N GLY A 532 11.81 -15.02 16.52
CA GLY A 532 12.34 -13.73 16.97
C GLY A 532 13.86 -13.65 16.91
N LEU A 533 14.38 -12.42 16.82
CA LEU A 533 15.82 -12.14 16.80
C LEU A 533 16.41 -12.25 18.21
N LYS A 534 17.49 -13.03 18.35
CA LYS A 534 18.20 -13.25 19.62
C LYS A 534 19.20 -12.13 19.88
N ASN A 535 19.86 -11.64 18.84
CA ASN A 535 20.89 -10.61 18.90
C ASN A 535 20.34 -9.18 18.79
N TYR A 536 19.05 -8.96 19.06
CA TYR A 536 18.43 -7.63 18.98
C TYR A 536 19.12 -6.59 19.90
N MET A 537 19.73 -7.03 21.00
CA MET A 537 20.53 -6.16 21.88
C MET A 537 21.68 -5.45 21.15
N MET A 538 22.17 -5.98 20.02
CA MET A 538 23.16 -5.29 19.18
C MET A 538 22.61 -4.01 18.57
N VAL A 539 21.29 -3.89 18.38
CA VAL A 539 20.67 -2.64 17.93
C VAL A 539 20.99 -1.51 18.91
N ILE A 540 20.95 -1.79 20.21
CA ILE A 540 21.30 -0.84 21.28
C ILE A 540 22.82 -0.67 21.33
N SER A 541 23.56 -1.76 21.54
CA SER A 541 25.01 -1.70 21.80
C SER A 541 25.79 -1.07 20.66
N MET A 542 25.41 -1.36 19.41
CA MET A 542 26.03 -0.81 18.21
C MET A 542 25.29 0.41 17.65
N ARG A 543 24.17 0.85 18.24
CA ARG A 543 23.35 1.97 17.76
C ARG A 543 22.95 1.79 16.29
N ILE A 544 22.50 0.58 15.98
CA ILE A 544 22.11 0.19 14.61
C ILE A 544 20.81 0.91 14.27
N ARG A 545 20.73 1.48 13.06
CA ARG A 545 19.43 1.83 12.48
C ARG A 545 18.90 0.63 11.71
N MET A 546 17.83 0.01 12.20
CA MET A 546 17.12 -1.06 11.50
C MET A 546 15.79 -0.52 10.99
N GLN A 547 15.61 -0.45 9.67
CA GLN A 547 14.49 0.27 9.06
C GLN A 547 13.91 -0.50 7.88
N GLY A 548 12.60 -0.73 7.94
CA GLY A 548 11.82 -1.21 6.81
C GLY A 548 11.40 -0.08 5.88
N PHE A 549 11.08 -0.43 4.65
CA PHE A 549 10.52 0.47 3.66
C PHE A 549 9.61 -0.31 2.70
N VAL A 550 8.65 0.40 2.11
CA VAL A 550 7.85 -0.14 1.02
C VAL A 550 8.10 0.74 -0.19
N VAL A 551 8.45 0.13 -1.31
CA VAL A 551 8.83 0.85 -2.54
C VAL A 551 7.74 1.83 -3.01
N PHE A 552 6.47 1.54 -2.73
CA PHE A 552 5.32 2.41 -3.05
C PHE A 552 5.40 3.81 -2.43
N ASP A 553 6.13 3.98 -1.33
CA ASP A 553 6.32 5.27 -0.67
C ASP A 553 7.22 6.21 -1.49
N PHE A 554 7.88 5.72 -2.54
CA PHE A 554 8.78 6.46 -3.42
C PHE A 554 8.22 6.67 -4.84
N ALA A 555 6.91 6.50 -5.02
CA ALA A 555 6.27 6.53 -6.34
C ALA A 555 6.51 7.83 -7.12
N ASP A 556 6.61 8.96 -6.42
CA ASP A 556 6.93 10.28 -6.97
C ASP A 556 8.35 10.37 -7.56
N LYS A 557 9.27 9.53 -7.09
CA LYS A 557 10.67 9.47 -7.53
C LYS A 557 10.97 8.36 -8.54
N TYR A 558 9.98 7.56 -8.95
CA TYR A 558 10.22 6.41 -9.82
C TYR A 558 10.84 6.78 -11.17
N ALA A 559 10.40 7.89 -11.78
CA ALA A 559 10.90 8.31 -13.08
C ALA A 559 12.41 8.62 -13.04
N GLU A 560 12.87 9.31 -12.01
CA GLU A 560 14.28 9.63 -11.79
C GLU A 560 15.11 8.35 -11.57
N ALA A 561 14.66 7.49 -10.65
CA ALA A 561 15.35 6.24 -10.35
C ALA A 561 15.44 5.31 -11.57
N ARG A 562 14.35 5.17 -12.36
CA ARG A 562 14.35 4.40 -13.60
C ARG A 562 15.35 4.95 -14.61
N LYS A 563 15.50 6.27 -14.71
CA LYS A 563 16.46 6.90 -15.63
C LYS A 563 17.91 6.56 -15.25
N GLU A 564 18.27 6.61 -13.97
CA GLU A 564 19.64 6.26 -13.54
C GLU A 564 19.90 4.75 -13.69
N LEU A 565 18.92 3.90 -13.35
CA LEU A 565 19.00 2.45 -13.58
C LEU A 565 19.16 2.11 -15.07
N ALA A 566 18.37 2.75 -15.93
CA ALA A 566 18.44 2.63 -17.38
C ALA A 566 19.81 3.04 -17.92
N GLN A 567 20.36 4.15 -17.41
CA GLN A 567 21.68 4.61 -17.79
C GLN A 567 22.74 3.55 -17.45
N TRP A 568 22.80 3.07 -16.21
CA TRP A 568 23.77 2.04 -15.83
C TRP A 568 23.59 0.73 -16.60
N LEU A 569 22.36 0.39 -16.95
CA LEU A 569 22.04 -0.76 -17.78
C LEU A 569 22.63 -0.62 -19.18
N SER A 570 22.40 0.53 -19.83
CA SER A 570 22.89 0.83 -21.18
C SER A 570 24.43 0.93 -21.24
N GLU A 571 25.05 1.44 -20.19
CA GLU A 571 26.52 1.55 -20.05
C GLU A 571 27.19 0.21 -19.69
N GLY A 572 26.42 -0.87 -19.52
CA GLY A 572 26.94 -2.18 -19.11
C GLY A 572 27.45 -2.24 -17.66
N LYS A 573 27.20 -1.18 -16.87
CA LYS A 573 27.55 -1.09 -15.44
C LYS A 573 26.61 -1.89 -14.55
N LEU A 574 25.42 -2.19 -15.05
CA LEU A 574 24.42 -3.00 -14.38
C LEU A 574 24.06 -4.20 -15.26
N LYS A 575 24.20 -5.40 -14.72
CA LYS A 575 23.84 -6.66 -15.37
C LYS A 575 22.61 -7.26 -14.68
N ARG A 576 21.84 -8.02 -15.45
CA ARG A 576 20.62 -8.70 -14.98
C ARG A 576 20.57 -10.12 -15.50
N LYS A 577 19.81 -10.97 -14.80
CA LYS A 577 19.48 -12.33 -15.21
C LYS A 577 18.03 -12.60 -14.87
N GLU A 578 17.40 -13.39 -15.72
CA GLU A 578 15.98 -13.72 -15.63
C GLU A 578 15.79 -15.22 -15.70
N THR A 579 14.86 -15.73 -14.90
CA THR A 579 14.36 -17.11 -14.93
C THR A 579 12.94 -17.06 -15.49
N VAL A 580 12.80 -17.33 -16.78
CA VAL A 580 11.50 -17.30 -17.46
C VAL A 580 10.92 -18.72 -17.52
N ILE A 581 9.83 -18.95 -16.80
CA ILE A 581 9.09 -20.21 -16.83
C ILE A 581 8.08 -20.17 -17.98
N LYS A 582 8.22 -21.08 -18.94
CA LYS A 582 7.31 -21.23 -20.07
C LYS A 582 6.19 -22.21 -19.72
N GLY A 583 5.08 -22.14 -20.46
CA GLY A 583 3.96 -23.07 -20.32
C GLY A 583 2.63 -22.42 -19.94
N GLY A 584 2.53 -21.08 -20.05
CA GLY A 584 1.28 -20.36 -19.82
C GLY A 584 0.99 -20.10 -18.35
N ILE A 585 -0.15 -19.47 -18.09
CA ILE A 585 -0.47 -18.94 -16.76
C ILE A 585 -0.63 -20.01 -15.67
N THR A 586 -0.96 -21.23 -16.06
CA THR A 586 -1.11 -22.37 -15.14
C THR A 586 0.21 -22.74 -14.44
N LYS A 587 1.36 -22.32 -14.98
CA LYS A 587 2.67 -22.50 -14.35
C LYS A 587 2.99 -21.52 -13.22
N ALA A 588 2.15 -20.50 -13.00
CA ALA A 588 2.40 -19.48 -11.99
C ALA A 588 2.48 -20.04 -10.56
N GLU A 589 1.63 -21.01 -10.20
CA GLU A 589 1.67 -21.63 -8.87
C GLU A 589 2.96 -22.44 -8.65
N GLU A 590 3.31 -23.31 -9.60
CA GLU A 590 4.55 -24.10 -9.55
C GLU A 590 5.80 -23.22 -9.48
N ALA A 591 5.83 -22.15 -10.29
CA ALA A 591 6.92 -21.20 -10.31
C ALA A 591 7.02 -20.39 -9.01
N LEU A 592 5.89 -20.05 -8.37
CA LEU A 592 5.87 -19.38 -7.08
C LEU A 592 6.41 -20.29 -5.97
N VAL A 593 6.08 -21.58 -5.99
CA VAL A 593 6.66 -22.58 -5.07
C VAL A 593 8.18 -22.68 -5.29
N GLY A 594 8.62 -22.80 -6.54
CA GLY A 594 10.04 -22.88 -6.89
C GLY A 594 10.85 -21.65 -6.46
N LEU A 595 10.22 -20.47 -6.41
CA LEU A 595 10.84 -19.25 -5.86
C LEU A 595 11.18 -19.40 -4.37
N PHE A 596 10.30 -20.01 -3.56
CA PHE A 596 10.56 -20.23 -2.13
C PHE A 596 11.59 -21.34 -1.87
N GLU A 597 11.71 -22.29 -2.79
CA GLU A 597 12.78 -23.30 -2.78
C GLU A 597 14.13 -22.72 -3.25
N GLY A 598 14.12 -21.50 -3.78
CA GLY A 598 15.29 -20.84 -4.32
C GLY A 598 15.78 -21.47 -5.61
N LYS A 599 14.89 -21.94 -6.49
CA LYS A 599 15.27 -22.52 -7.80
C LYS A 599 15.69 -21.46 -8.82
N ASN A 600 15.17 -20.24 -8.73
CA ASN A 600 15.48 -19.18 -9.69
C ASN A 600 16.83 -18.52 -9.43
N THR A 601 17.47 -18.05 -10.49
CA THR A 601 18.57 -17.08 -10.43
C THR A 601 18.12 -15.79 -11.10
N GLY A 602 18.28 -14.67 -10.40
CA GLY A 602 17.74 -13.38 -10.85
C GLY A 602 16.21 -13.33 -10.79
N LYS A 603 15.59 -12.50 -11.64
CA LYS A 603 14.14 -12.26 -11.63
C LYS A 603 13.37 -13.43 -12.23
N ILE A 604 12.46 -14.01 -11.46
CA ILE A 604 11.55 -15.05 -11.96
C ILE A 604 10.25 -14.45 -12.49
N MET A 605 9.80 -14.97 -13.62
CA MET A 605 8.55 -14.60 -14.29
C MET A 605 7.99 -15.79 -15.05
N VAL A 606 6.68 -15.75 -15.33
CA VAL A 606 6.02 -16.74 -16.19
C VAL A 606 5.70 -16.11 -17.53
N GLN A 607 6.08 -16.76 -18.63
CA GLN A 607 5.61 -16.40 -19.96
C GLN A 607 4.19 -16.97 -20.14
N VAL A 608 3.21 -16.06 -20.09
CA VAL A 608 1.78 -16.35 -20.23
C VAL A 608 1.40 -16.51 -21.70
N ALA A 609 1.90 -15.65 -22.57
CA ALA A 609 1.70 -15.71 -24.01
C ALA A 609 2.97 -15.29 -24.76
N ASP A 610 3.11 -15.77 -26.00
CA ASP A 610 4.22 -15.39 -26.88
C ASP A 610 4.01 -13.97 -27.42
N PRO A 611 4.91 -13.00 -27.11
CA PRO A 611 4.79 -11.63 -27.57
C PRO A 611 4.64 -11.50 -29.08
N GLU A 612 5.43 -12.25 -29.87
CA GLU A 612 5.42 -12.14 -31.33
C GLU A 612 4.12 -12.70 -31.90
N ALA A 613 3.64 -13.82 -31.37
CA ALA A 613 2.38 -14.42 -31.79
C ALA A 613 1.15 -13.57 -31.41
N VAL A 614 1.19 -12.84 -30.28
CA VAL A 614 0.13 -11.89 -29.92
C VAL A 614 0.17 -10.68 -30.85
N LYS A 615 1.36 -10.11 -31.07
CA LYS A 615 1.53 -8.93 -31.93
C LYS A 615 1.12 -9.19 -33.37
N ALA A 616 1.39 -10.38 -33.91
CA ALA A 616 0.98 -10.77 -35.26
C ALA A 616 -0.55 -10.90 -35.45
N ARG A 617 -1.34 -10.94 -34.36
CA ARG A 617 -2.82 -11.04 -34.41
C ARG A 617 -3.53 -9.68 -34.34
N LEU A 618 -2.80 -8.61 -34.03
CA LEU A 618 -3.29 -7.23 -33.96
C LEU A 618 -3.05 -6.53 -35.30
#